data_AF-A0A3M1DQX5-F1
#
_entry.id   AF-A0A3M1DQX5-F1
#
_cell.length_a   1.000
_cell.length_b   1.000
_cell.length_c   1.000
_cell.angle_alpha   90.00
_cell.angle_beta   90.00
_cell.angle_gamma   90.00
#
_symmetry.space_group_name_H-M   'P 1'
#
loop_
_entity.id
_entity.type
_entity.pdbx_description
1 polymer ?
#
loop_
_entity_poly.entity_id
_entity_poly.type
_entity_poly.pdbx_seq_one_letter_code
_entity_poly.pdbx_strand_id
1 'polypeptide(L)'
;MTPIRILRLVVLQRRQRKRTQARSGGSALLRTLGAVLAAILIFNLAALSGLVSSAMAFYSSIVQDLPDPERIEYVEQEFETTRIYDRTGQVLLWEIIDPHAGDRVWVPLDEVPDYLTCATVAIEDRTFWENPGVNPRGILRAFWANLRGQHIQGGSSITQQLIKNVVFDYEERIKRSYTRKIKEV
;
A
#
# COMPACT_ATOMS: atom_id res chain seq x y z
N MET A 1 -6.26 84.36 11.58
CA MET A 1 -5.51 83.21 12.16
C MET A 1 -4.05 83.60 12.30
N THR A 2 -3.41 83.40 13.46
CA THR A 2 -2.01 83.82 13.67
C THR A 2 -1.00 82.81 13.10
N PRO A 3 0.12 83.25 12.50
CA PRO A 3 1.11 82.39 11.85
C PRO A 3 1.71 81.33 12.79
N ILE A 4 1.77 81.62 14.09
CA ILE A 4 2.28 80.72 15.14
C ILE A 4 1.40 79.47 15.33
N ARG A 5 0.07 79.58 15.18
CA ARG A 5 -0.84 78.43 15.31
C ARG A 5 -0.70 77.46 14.14
N ILE A 6 -0.46 77.97 12.93
CA ILE A 6 -0.24 77.16 11.72
C ILE A 6 1.06 76.39 11.86
N LEU A 7 2.14 77.05 12.29
CA LEU A 7 3.44 76.42 12.50
C LEU A 7 3.38 75.31 13.56
N ARG A 8 2.65 75.54 14.66
CA ARG A 8 2.46 74.54 15.72
C ARG A 8 1.65 73.33 15.23
N LEU A 9 0.60 73.54 14.44
CA LEU A 9 -0.18 72.46 13.84
C LEU A 9 0.65 71.64 12.86
N VAL A 10 1.44 72.29 12.00
CA VAL A 10 2.32 71.60 11.05
C VAL A 10 3.40 70.77 11.76
N VAL A 11 4.00 71.29 12.84
CA VAL A 11 5.00 70.56 13.63
C VAL A 11 4.38 69.36 14.36
N LEU A 12 3.18 69.51 14.93
CA LEU A 12 2.46 68.41 15.59
C LEU A 12 2.05 67.32 14.58
N GLN A 13 1.55 67.71 13.41
CA GLN A 13 1.23 66.78 12.31
C GLN A 13 2.49 66.05 11.80
N ARG A 14 3.63 66.75 11.66
CA ARG A 14 4.91 66.12 11.27
C ARG A 14 5.44 65.16 12.34
N ARG A 15 5.31 65.48 13.64
CA ARG A 15 5.68 64.57 14.75
C ARG A 15 4.77 63.35 14.82
N GLN A 16 3.46 63.51 14.61
CA GLN A 16 2.52 62.39 14.56
C GLN A 16 2.78 61.48 13.36
N ARG A 17 3.01 62.02 12.15
CA ARG A 17 3.39 61.26 10.97
C ARG A 17 4.69 60.48 11.16
N LYS A 18 5.73 61.08 11.76
CA LYS A 18 6.98 60.37 12.06
C LYS A 18 6.79 59.24 13.08
N ARG A 19 5.89 59.39 14.06
CA ARG A 19 5.58 58.34 15.05
C ARG A 19 4.74 57.19 14.48
N THR A 20 3.79 57.47 13.59
CA THR A 20 2.99 56.42 12.93
C THR A 20 3.81 55.67 11.87
N GLN A 21 4.70 56.36 11.16
CA GLN A 21 5.59 55.76 10.16
C GLN A 21 6.72 54.91 10.78
N ALA A 22 7.22 55.28 11.98
CA ALA A 22 8.23 54.50 12.69
C ALA A 22 7.68 53.23 13.39
N ARG A 23 6.38 53.19 13.70
CA ARG A 23 5.72 52.01 14.32
C ARG A 23 5.19 50.99 13.31
N SER A 24 4.88 51.39 12.08
CA SER A 24 4.19 50.52 11.12
C SER A 24 5.10 49.57 10.33
N GLY A 25 6.36 49.95 10.05
CA GLY A 25 7.25 49.19 9.16
C GLY A 25 7.62 47.79 9.67
N GLY A 26 8.12 47.68 10.91
CA GLY A 26 8.52 46.41 11.51
C GLY A 26 7.33 45.49 11.83
N SER A 27 6.23 46.05 12.33
CA SER A 27 5.00 45.27 12.61
C SER A 27 4.29 44.81 11.34
N ALA A 28 4.36 45.58 10.24
CA ALA A 28 3.79 45.16 8.96
C ALA A 28 4.58 43.98 8.37
N LEU A 29 5.92 44.03 8.42
CA LEU A 29 6.78 42.94 7.94
C LEU A 29 6.57 41.64 8.74
N LEU A 30 6.48 41.72 10.07
CA LEU A 30 6.19 40.55 10.91
C LEU A 30 4.81 39.95 10.62
N ARG A 31 3.81 40.80 10.34
CA ARG A 31 2.45 40.34 9.97
C ARG A 31 2.42 39.70 8.59
N THR A 32 3.13 40.26 7.61
CA THR A 32 3.23 39.66 6.27
C THR A 32 4.01 38.34 6.30
N LEU A 33 5.11 38.27 7.05
CA LEU A 33 5.85 37.02 7.26
C LEU A 33 4.98 35.96 7.94
N GLY A 34 4.27 36.33 9.01
CA GLY A 34 3.33 35.44 9.69
C GLY A 34 2.21 34.95 8.77
N ALA A 35 1.66 35.83 7.93
CA ALA A 35 0.64 35.46 6.94
C ALA A 35 1.18 34.51 5.86
N VAL A 36 2.41 34.74 5.37
CA VAL A 36 3.06 33.85 4.40
C VAL A 36 3.34 32.48 5.02
N LEU A 37 3.85 32.42 6.24
CA LEU A 37 4.07 31.16 6.96
C LEU A 37 2.77 30.40 7.21
N ALA A 38 1.71 31.11 7.63
CA ALA A 38 0.38 30.51 7.79
C ALA A 38 -0.16 29.97 6.46
N ALA A 39 0.01 30.70 5.35
CA ALA A 39 -0.40 30.25 4.03
C ALA A 39 0.37 28.99 3.58
N ILE A 40 1.68 28.94 3.81
CA ILE A 40 2.50 27.74 3.54
C ILE A 40 2.03 26.57 4.39
N LEU A 41 1.76 26.77 5.68
CA LEU A 41 1.27 25.72 6.56
C LEU A 41 -0.10 25.21 6.09
N ILE A 42 -1.05 26.10 5.80
CA ILE A 42 -2.38 25.75 5.29
C ILE A 42 -2.25 24.98 3.97
N PHE A 43 -1.37 25.41 3.07
CA PHE A 43 -1.12 24.72 1.81
C PHE A 43 -0.60 23.29 2.03
N ASN A 44 0.38 23.10 2.93
CA ASN A 44 0.90 21.77 3.25
C ASN A 44 -0.16 20.88 3.91
N LEU A 45 -0.97 21.43 4.82
CA LEU A 45 -2.08 20.69 5.44
C LEU A 45 -3.14 20.31 4.41
N ALA A 46 -3.49 21.23 3.49
CA ALA A 46 -4.41 20.94 2.39
C ALA A 46 -3.85 19.85 1.47
N ALA A 47 -2.58 19.93 1.09
CA ALA A 47 -1.91 18.91 0.27
C ALA A 47 -1.89 17.54 0.97
N LEU A 48 -1.58 17.49 2.27
CA LEU A 48 -1.61 16.27 3.06
C LEU A 48 -3.03 15.68 3.15
N SER A 49 -4.03 16.53 3.40
CA SER A 49 -5.43 16.08 3.46
C SER A 49 -5.91 15.53 2.12
N GLY A 50 -5.50 16.16 1.01
CA GLY A 50 -5.72 15.66 -0.35
C GLY A 50 -5.09 14.30 -0.56
N LEU A 51 -3.81 14.13 -0.19
CA LEU A 51 -3.09 12.86 -0.29
C LEU A 51 -3.76 11.75 0.51
N VAL A 52 -4.16 12.02 1.76
CA VAL A 52 -4.87 11.06 2.62
C VAL A 52 -6.22 10.68 2.01
N SER A 53 -6.97 11.67 1.51
CA SER A 53 -8.27 11.43 0.87
C SER A 53 -8.13 10.59 -0.39
N SER A 54 -7.12 10.87 -1.22
CA SER A 54 -6.81 10.07 -2.41
C SER A 54 -6.39 8.64 -2.06
N ALA A 55 -5.53 8.47 -1.05
CA ALA A 55 -5.11 7.13 -0.59
C ALA A 55 -6.30 6.34 -0.05
N MET A 56 -7.20 6.98 0.71
CA MET A 56 -8.40 6.35 1.24
C MET A 56 -9.39 5.97 0.12
N ALA A 57 -9.59 6.85 -0.86
CA ALA A 57 -10.43 6.56 -2.02
C ALA A 57 -9.87 5.37 -2.82
N PHE A 58 -8.56 5.34 -3.06
CA PHE A 58 -7.88 4.23 -3.72
C PHE A 58 -8.04 2.92 -2.94
N TYR A 59 -7.77 2.94 -1.63
CA TYR A 59 -7.99 1.80 -0.75
C TYR A 59 -9.43 1.28 -0.84
N SER A 60 -10.42 2.18 -0.74
CA SER A 60 -11.83 1.82 -0.82
C SER A 60 -12.20 1.17 -2.16
N SER A 61 -11.61 1.63 -3.27
CA SER A 61 -11.87 1.05 -4.60
C SER A 61 -11.30 -0.35 -4.75
N ILE A 62 -10.21 -0.66 -4.05
CA ILE A 62 -9.60 -1.99 -4.08
C ILE A 62 -10.37 -2.96 -3.20
N VAL A 63 -10.80 -2.50 -2.02
CA VAL A 63 -11.49 -3.34 -1.03
C VAL A 63 -12.90 -3.72 -1.43
N GLN A 64 -13.59 -2.87 -2.20
CA GLN A 64 -14.93 -3.20 -2.71
C GLN A 64 -14.92 -4.38 -3.68
N ASP A 65 -13.80 -4.60 -4.38
CA ASP A 65 -13.63 -5.67 -5.37
C ASP A 65 -12.77 -6.83 -4.85
N LEU A 66 -12.59 -6.94 -3.52
CA LEU A 66 -11.90 -8.07 -2.91
C LEU A 66 -12.83 -9.29 -2.88
N PRO A 67 -12.40 -10.46 -3.37
CA PRO A 67 -13.24 -11.65 -3.29
C PRO A 67 -13.39 -12.12 -1.84
N ASP A 68 -14.50 -12.81 -1.57
CA ASP A 68 -14.85 -13.29 -0.24
C ASP A 68 -13.77 -14.24 0.33
N PRO A 69 -13.27 -14.02 1.56
CA PRO A 69 -12.36 -14.94 2.25
C PRO A 69 -12.85 -16.38 2.34
N GLU A 70 -14.17 -16.61 2.38
CA GLU A 70 -14.75 -17.97 2.42
C GLU A 70 -14.33 -18.83 1.22
N ARG A 71 -13.94 -18.21 0.08
CA ARG A 71 -13.37 -18.92 -1.08
C ARG A 71 -12.18 -19.81 -0.75
N ILE A 72 -11.42 -19.47 0.29
CA ILE A 72 -10.26 -20.28 0.70
C ILE A 72 -10.73 -21.63 1.23
N GLU A 73 -11.81 -21.66 2.01
CA GLU A 73 -12.37 -22.89 2.59
C GLU A 73 -12.98 -23.80 1.50
N TYR A 74 -13.69 -23.21 0.52
CA TYR A 74 -14.24 -23.98 -0.60
C TYR A 74 -13.15 -24.61 -1.47
N VAL A 75 -12.05 -23.89 -1.73
CA VAL A 75 -10.93 -24.41 -2.54
C VAL A 75 -10.20 -25.53 -1.82
N GLU A 76 -10.14 -25.53 -0.49
CA GLU A 76 -9.60 -26.65 0.29
C GLU A 76 -10.43 -27.92 0.11
N GLN A 77 -11.76 -27.80 0.11
CA GLN A 77 -12.68 -28.93 -0.07
C GLN A 77 -12.65 -29.55 -1.49
N GLU A 78 -12.38 -28.74 -2.51
CA GLU A 78 -12.34 -29.16 -3.92
C GLU A 78 -10.90 -29.34 -4.46
N PHE A 79 -9.88 -29.35 -3.59
CA PHE A 79 -8.48 -29.31 -4.03
C PHE A 79 -8.02 -30.58 -4.78
N GLU A 80 -8.63 -31.73 -4.50
CA GLU A 80 -8.17 -33.03 -5.00
C GLU A 80 -8.60 -33.35 -6.43
N THR A 81 -7.75 -34.08 -7.15
CA THR A 81 -8.11 -34.63 -8.46
C THR A 81 -9.22 -35.66 -8.32
N THR A 82 -10.25 -35.56 -9.18
CA THR A 82 -11.34 -36.54 -9.19
C THR A 82 -10.83 -37.90 -9.69
N ARG A 83 -10.98 -38.94 -8.87
CA ARG A 83 -10.55 -40.31 -9.15
C ARG A 83 -11.74 -41.25 -9.27
N ILE A 84 -11.75 -42.05 -10.33
CA ILE A 84 -12.79 -43.05 -10.62
C ILE A 84 -12.21 -44.43 -10.34
N TYR A 85 -12.81 -45.14 -9.40
CA TYR A 85 -12.41 -46.50 -9.01
C TYR A 85 -13.38 -47.55 -9.54
N ASP A 86 -12.94 -48.81 -9.56
CA ASP A 86 -13.81 -49.95 -9.81
C ASP A 86 -14.83 -50.16 -8.68
N ARG A 87 -15.73 -51.13 -8.83
CA ARG A 87 -16.76 -51.43 -7.81
C ARG A 87 -16.21 -51.82 -6.43
N THR A 88 -14.92 -52.19 -6.35
CA THR A 88 -14.27 -52.56 -5.09
C THR A 88 -13.67 -51.36 -4.39
N GLY A 89 -13.47 -50.24 -5.10
CA GLY A 89 -12.80 -49.04 -4.61
C GLY A 89 -11.28 -49.14 -4.58
N GLN A 90 -10.69 -50.27 -4.99
CA GLN A 90 -9.24 -50.51 -4.89
C GLN A 90 -8.50 -50.25 -6.19
N VAL A 91 -9.13 -50.53 -7.33
CA VAL A 91 -8.49 -50.35 -8.64
C VAL A 91 -8.88 -48.98 -9.18
N LEU A 92 -7.90 -48.08 -9.30
CA LEU A 92 -8.05 -46.81 -9.99
C LEU A 92 -8.24 -47.06 -11.48
N LEU A 93 -9.38 -46.64 -12.02
CA LEU A 93 -9.71 -46.79 -13.43
C LEU A 93 -9.37 -45.53 -14.24
N TRP A 94 -9.58 -44.36 -13.66
CA TRP A 94 -9.37 -43.09 -14.36
C TRP A 94 -9.19 -41.91 -13.40
N GLU A 95 -8.51 -40.86 -13.86
CA GLU A 95 -8.36 -39.58 -13.17
C GLU A 95 -8.82 -38.44 -14.09
N ILE A 96 -9.64 -37.53 -13.57
CA ILE A 96 -10.06 -36.33 -14.28
C ILE A 96 -9.19 -35.18 -13.80
N ILE A 97 -8.18 -34.84 -14.61
CA ILE A 97 -7.24 -33.75 -14.33
C ILE A 97 -7.86 -32.44 -14.81
N ASP A 98 -8.06 -31.51 -13.89
CA ASP A 98 -8.52 -30.15 -14.21
C ASP A 98 -7.40 -29.40 -14.95
N PRO A 99 -7.67 -28.82 -16.14
CA PRO A 99 -6.66 -28.11 -16.94
C PRO A 99 -6.14 -26.81 -16.29
N HIS A 100 -6.85 -26.26 -15.30
CA HIS A 100 -6.52 -25.05 -14.57
C HIS A 100 -5.96 -25.33 -13.17
N ALA A 101 -6.36 -26.43 -12.52
CA ALA A 101 -5.87 -26.81 -11.19
C ALA A 101 -4.70 -27.80 -11.23
N GLY A 102 -4.61 -28.65 -12.26
CA GLY A 102 -3.57 -29.66 -12.44
C GLY A 102 -3.85 -30.96 -11.69
N ASP A 103 -2.81 -31.82 -11.64
CA ASP A 103 -2.81 -33.07 -10.89
C ASP A 103 -2.46 -32.80 -9.42
N ARG A 104 -3.40 -33.11 -8.52
CA ARG A 104 -3.38 -32.70 -7.11
C ARG A 104 -3.74 -33.85 -6.19
N VAL A 105 -2.89 -34.04 -5.20
CA VAL A 105 -3.13 -34.93 -4.06
C VAL A 105 -3.01 -34.10 -2.80
N TRP A 106 -4.02 -34.16 -1.94
CA TRP A 106 -3.93 -33.55 -0.63
C TRP A 106 -2.95 -34.33 0.23
N VAL A 107 -2.02 -33.61 0.86
CA VAL A 107 -1.04 -34.18 1.78
C VAL A 107 -1.07 -33.33 3.05
N PRO A 108 -1.39 -33.92 4.21
CA PRO A 108 -1.29 -33.24 5.49
C PRO A 108 0.11 -32.68 5.73
N LEU A 109 0.22 -31.49 6.34
CA LEU A 109 1.50 -30.83 6.52
C LEU A 109 2.48 -31.63 7.40
N ASP A 110 1.98 -32.43 8.33
CA ASP A 110 2.75 -33.33 9.20
C ASP A 110 3.30 -34.56 8.48
N GLU A 111 2.78 -34.90 7.29
CA GLU A 111 3.36 -35.90 6.40
C GLU A 111 4.45 -35.32 5.49
N VAL A 112 4.57 -33.99 5.41
CA VAL A 112 5.60 -33.32 4.62
C VAL A 112 6.93 -33.29 5.40
N PRO A 113 8.04 -33.78 4.82
CA PRO A 113 9.32 -33.76 5.52
C PRO A 113 9.78 -32.35 5.90
N ASP A 114 10.24 -32.18 7.14
CA ASP A 114 10.67 -30.87 7.68
C ASP A 114 11.67 -30.14 6.80
N TYR A 115 12.61 -30.87 6.17
CA TYR A 115 13.61 -30.27 5.30
C TYR A 115 13.00 -29.63 4.05
N LEU A 116 11.89 -30.15 3.55
CA LEU A 116 11.19 -29.61 2.38
C LEU A 116 10.45 -28.33 2.76
N THR A 117 9.76 -28.33 3.90
CA THR A 117 9.15 -27.14 4.48
C THR A 117 10.19 -26.05 4.73
N CYS A 118 11.30 -26.40 5.39
CA CYS A 118 12.41 -25.47 5.65
C CYS A 118 13.04 -24.92 4.36
N ALA A 119 13.29 -25.78 3.35
CA ALA A 119 13.87 -25.36 2.09
C ALA A 119 12.94 -24.40 1.33
N THR A 120 11.64 -24.71 1.30
CA THR A 120 10.62 -23.88 0.64
C THR A 120 10.53 -22.51 1.31
N VAL A 121 10.42 -22.48 2.64
CA VAL A 121 10.42 -21.22 3.41
C VAL A 121 11.72 -20.44 3.19
N ALA A 122 12.89 -21.11 3.17
CA ALA A 122 14.16 -20.43 2.98
C ALA A 122 14.30 -19.76 1.60
N ILE A 123 13.73 -20.36 0.55
CA ILE A 123 13.80 -19.87 -0.83
C ILE A 123 12.70 -18.84 -1.12
N GLU A 124 11.45 -19.14 -0.76
CA GLU A 124 10.27 -18.35 -1.16
C GLU A 124 9.96 -17.21 -0.18
N ASP A 125 10.04 -17.46 1.13
CA ASP A 125 9.73 -16.46 2.15
C ASP A 125 10.51 -16.69 3.44
N ARG A 126 11.75 -16.23 3.47
CA ARG A 126 12.66 -16.41 4.61
C ARG A 126 12.14 -15.86 5.94
N THR A 127 11.15 -14.98 5.91
CA THR A 127 10.54 -14.34 7.09
C THR A 127 9.17 -14.91 7.43
N PHE A 128 8.75 -16.01 6.78
CA PHE A 128 7.40 -16.55 6.87
C PHE A 128 6.85 -16.65 8.30
N TRP A 129 7.67 -17.16 9.22
CA TRP A 129 7.26 -17.38 10.62
C TRP A 129 7.13 -16.11 11.47
N GLU A 130 7.64 -14.98 10.98
CA GLU A 130 7.68 -13.71 11.73
C GLU A 130 6.87 -12.60 11.06
N ASN A 131 6.59 -12.74 9.76
CA ASN A 131 5.95 -11.68 8.98
C ASN A 131 4.42 -11.74 9.12
N PRO A 132 3.72 -10.59 8.99
CA PRO A 132 2.25 -10.53 9.14
C PRO A 132 1.50 -11.03 7.90
N GLY A 133 2.07 -11.95 7.11
CA GLY A 133 1.56 -12.40 5.82
C GLY A 133 2.14 -11.65 4.62
N VAL A 134 2.93 -10.58 4.82
CA VAL A 134 3.63 -9.86 3.76
C VAL A 134 5.06 -9.60 4.20
N ASN A 135 6.01 -9.64 3.26
CA ASN A 135 7.42 -9.36 3.51
C ASN A 135 7.85 -7.98 2.96
N PRO A 136 7.66 -6.86 3.71
CA PRO A 136 8.05 -5.52 3.26
C PRO A 136 9.52 -5.41 2.88
N ARG A 137 10.40 -6.09 3.63
CA ARG A 137 11.85 -6.09 3.34
C ARG A 137 12.13 -6.79 2.01
N GLY A 138 11.43 -7.89 1.71
CA GLY A 138 11.48 -8.60 0.44
C GLY A 138 11.00 -7.73 -0.74
N ILE A 139 9.86 -7.05 -0.57
CA ILE A 139 9.31 -6.14 -1.59
C ILE A 139 10.29 -4.99 -1.89
N LEU A 140 10.80 -4.31 -0.86
CA LEU A 140 11.75 -3.20 -1.04
C LEU A 140 13.06 -3.66 -1.69
N ARG A 141 13.58 -4.82 -1.29
CA ARG A 141 14.78 -5.42 -1.89
C ARG A 141 14.58 -5.76 -3.36
N ALA A 142 13.46 -6.40 -3.72
CA ALA A 142 13.13 -6.73 -5.10
C ALA A 142 12.94 -5.48 -5.96
N PHE A 143 12.24 -4.46 -5.44
CA PHE A 143 12.08 -3.17 -6.10
C PHE A 143 13.44 -2.51 -6.38
N TRP A 144 14.32 -2.47 -5.39
CA TRP A 144 15.65 -1.88 -5.52
C TRP A 144 16.58 -2.64 -6.47
N ALA A 145 16.51 -3.98 -6.48
CA ALA A 145 17.24 -4.82 -7.43
C ALA A 145 16.77 -4.57 -8.87
N ASN A 146 15.46 -4.46 -9.09
CA ASN A 146 14.87 -4.17 -10.40
C ASN A 146 15.33 -2.79 -10.93
N LEU A 147 15.36 -1.77 -10.07
CA LEU A 147 15.85 -0.43 -10.45
C LEU A 147 17.33 -0.43 -10.86
N ARG A 148 18.13 -1.33 -10.29
CA ARG A 148 19.55 -1.48 -10.61
C ARG A 148 19.81 -2.40 -11.81
N GLY A 149 18.76 -2.90 -12.47
CA GLY A 149 18.88 -3.85 -13.58
C GLY A 149 19.51 -5.19 -13.15
N GLN A 150 19.45 -5.52 -11.86
CA GLN A 150 19.93 -6.81 -11.36
C GLN A 150 18.95 -7.93 -11.70
N HIS A 151 19.33 -9.18 -11.44
CA HIS A 151 18.42 -10.31 -11.56
C HIS A 151 17.13 -10.07 -10.77
N ILE A 152 15.99 -10.37 -11.39
CA ILE A 152 14.66 -10.25 -10.78
C ILE A 152 14.64 -11.13 -9.53
N GLN A 153 14.40 -10.52 -8.37
CA GLN A 153 14.25 -11.26 -7.11
C GLN A 153 12.76 -11.43 -6.79
N GLY A 154 12.39 -12.60 -6.28
CA GLY A 154 11.08 -12.84 -5.67
C GLY A 154 10.90 -11.93 -4.45
N GLY A 155 9.81 -11.17 -4.43
CA GLY A 155 9.43 -10.28 -3.32
C GLY A 155 8.12 -10.68 -2.63
N SER A 156 7.46 -11.74 -3.08
CA SER A 156 6.15 -12.17 -2.55
C SER A 156 6.32 -13.10 -1.35
N SER A 157 5.50 -12.96 -0.32
CA SER A 157 5.39 -13.94 0.77
C SER A 157 4.62 -15.19 0.31
N ILE A 158 4.73 -16.28 1.07
CA ILE A 158 3.94 -17.50 0.83
C ILE A 158 2.43 -17.19 0.93
N THR A 159 2.01 -16.36 1.89
CA THR A 159 0.61 -15.93 2.03
C THR A 159 0.10 -15.16 0.80
N GLN A 160 0.92 -14.27 0.23
CA GLN A 160 0.55 -13.60 -1.04
C GLN A 160 0.43 -14.59 -2.19
N GLN A 161 1.31 -15.58 -2.25
CA GLN A 161 1.24 -16.64 -3.25
C GLN A 161 0.00 -17.50 -3.08
N LEU A 162 -0.41 -17.79 -1.83
CA LEU A 162 -1.66 -18.48 -1.51
C LEU A 162 -2.87 -17.68 -2.00
N ILE A 163 -2.98 -16.40 -1.60
CA ILE A 163 -4.08 -15.52 -2.04
C ILE A 163 -4.13 -15.47 -3.57
N LYS A 164 -2.98 -15.25 -4.22
CA LYS A 164 -2.88 -15.30 -5.69
C LYS A 164 -3.47 -16.59 -6.25
N ASN A 165 -3.09 -17.75 -5.71
CA ASN A 165 -3.44 -19.07 -6.23
C ASN A 165 -4.82 -19.60 -5.80
N VAL A 166 -5.52 -18.93 -4.90
CA VAL A 166 -6.81 -19.41 -4.35
C VAL A 166 -7.92 -18.43 -4.66
N VAL A 167 -7.68 -17.13 -4.45
CA VAL A 167 -8.72 -16.09 -4.43
C VAL A 167 -9.05 -15.57 -5.83
N PHE A 168 -8.03 -15.39 -6.67
CA PHE A 168 -8.17 -14.88 -8.04
C PHE A 168 -8.53 -15.99 -9.03
N ASP A 169 -9.14 -15.65 -10.17
CA ASP A 169 -9.33 -16.62 -11.26
C ASP A 169 -8.02 -16.87 -12.05
N TYR A 170 -8.00 -17.89 -12.90
CA TYR A 170 -6.82 -18.24 -13.69
C TYR A 170 -6.34 -17.07 -14.56
N GLU A 171 -7.26 -16.32 -15.16
CA GLU A 171 -6.90 -15.19 -16.04
C GLU A 171 -6.23 -14.04 -15.27
N GLU A 172 -6.73 -13.70 -14.10
CA GLU A 172 -6.18 -12.66 -13.24
C GLU A 172 -4.85 -13.11 -12.63
N ARG A 173 -4.70 -14.40 -12.28
CA ARG A 173 -3.43 -14.99 -11.81
C ARG A 173 -2.28 -14.85 -12.80
N ILE A 174 -2.53 -15.02 -14.10
CA ILE A 174 -1.47 -14.95 -15.12
C ILE A 174 -1.19 -13.51 -15.58
N LYS A 175 -2.13 -12.58 -15.38
CA LYS A 175 -1.96 -11.17 -15.75
C LYS A 175 -0.91 -10.51 -14.85
N ARG A 176 0.09 -9.88 -15.48
CA ARG A 176 1.06 -9.02 -14.78
C ARG A 176 0.42 -7.66 -14.51
N SER A 177 -0.29 -7.55 -13.39
CA SER A 177 -0.98 -6.32 -12.96
C SER A 177 -0.48 -5.84 -11.59
N TYR A 178 -0.16 -4.56 -11.50
CA TYR A 178 0.13 -3.90 -10.22
C TYR A 178 -1.11 -3.84 -9.34
N THR A 179 -2.29 -3.65 -9.90
CA THR A 179 -3.56 -3.64 -9.16
C THR A 179 -3.80 -4.98 -8.47
N ARG A 180 -3.60 -6.09 -9.18
CA ARG A 180 -3.68 -7.44 -8.59
C ARG A 180 -2.65 -7.59 -7.47
N LYS A 181 -1.41 -7.11 -7.70
CA LYS A 181 -0.35 -7.22 -6.69
C LYS A 181 -0.69 -6.46 -5.39
N ILE A 182 -1.44 -5.37 -5.48
CA ILE A 182 -1.95 -4.63 -4.33
C ILE A 182 -3.09 -5.39 -3.66
N LYS A 183 -3.98 -6.04 -4.43
CA LYS A 183 -5.05 -6.91 -3.89
C LYS A 183 -4.53 -8.18 -3.19
N GLU A 184 -3.29 -8.60 -3.47
CA GLU A 184 -2.64 -9.74 -2.78
C GLU A 184 -2.18 -9.38 -1.35
N VAL A 185 -2.10 -8.09 -0.98
CA VAL A 185 -1.66 -7.57 0.32
C VAL A 185 -2.87 -7.35 1.23
#